data_AF-A0A2A2TG40-F1
#
_entry.id   AF-A0A2A2TG40-F1
#
_cell.length_a   1.000
_cell.length_b   1.000
_cell.length_c   1.000
_cell.angle_alpha   90.00
_cell.angle_beta   90.00
_cell.angle_gamma   90.00
#
_symmetry.space_group_name_H-M   'P 1'
#
loop_
_entity.id
_entity.type
_entity.pdbx_description
1 polymer ?
#
loop_
_entity_poly.entity_id
_entity_poly.type
_entity_poly.pdbx_seq_one_letter_code
_entity_poly.pdbx_strand_id
1 'polypeptide(L)'
;NNTDIDIQNIAEKLDRELLRSRHYEYARLLGQLQVPKVLASPNIPEIISHYKISSGKKWGDIKHDVLVNQPIDSELLKLLLQQGKSKN
;
A
#
# COMPACT_ATOMS: atom_id res chain seq x y z
N ASN A 1 1.50 18.83 3.72
CA ASN A 1 0.30 19.48 4.33
C ASN A 1 -0.99 19.18 3.59
N ASN A 2 -1.14 19.40 2.27
CA ASN A 2 -2.39 19.02 1.56
C ASN A 2 -2.45 17.52 1.22
N THR A 3 -1.31 16.93 0.84
CA THR A 3 -1.19 15.51 0.48
C THR A 3 -1.47 14.56 1.67
N ASP A 4 -1.12 14.95 2.89
CA ASP A 4 -1.34 14.13 4.09
C ASP A 4 -2.83 14.03 4.43
N ILE A 5 -3.57 15.13 4.24
CA ILE A 5 -5.03 15.18 4.39
C ILE A 5 -5.69 14.28 3.34
N ASP A 6 -5.20 14.29 2.10
CA ASP A 6 -5.70 13.42 1.03
C ASP A 6 -5.45 11.93 1.31
N ILE A 7 -4.26 11.58 1.81
CA ILE A 7 -3.91 10.20 2.18
C ILE A 7 -4.83 9.69 3.29
N GLN A 8 -5.04 10.49 4.34
CA GLN A 8 -5.92 10.13 5.44
C GLN A 8 -7.37 9.97 4.95
N ASN A 9 -7.85 10.87 4.10
CA ASN A 9 -9.18 10.79 3.50
C ASN A 9 -9.36 9.52 2.66
N ILE A 10 -8.34 9.10 1.92
CA ILE A 10 -8.36 7.85 1.15
C ILE A 10 -8.42 6.65 2.09
N ALA A 11 -7.60 6.64 3.15
CA ALA A 11 -7.58 5.56 4.14
C ALA A 11 -8.94 5.39 4.82
N GLU A 12 -9.58 6.50 5.22
CA GLU A 12 -10.89 6.48 5.85
C GLU A 12 -12.01 6.04 4.89
N LYS A 13 -11.98 6.51 3.64
CA LYS A 13 -12.93 6.06 2.61
C LYS A 13 -12.78 4.55 2.37
N LEU A 14 -11.55 4.07 2.30
CA LEU A 14 -11.27 2.64 2.12
C LEU A 14 -11.77 1.82 3.31
N ASP A 15 -11.48 2.22 4.56
CA ASP A 15 -11.97 1.51 5.76
C ASP A 15 -13.50 1.46 5.77
N ARG A 16 -14.18 2.57 5.46
CA ARG A 16 -15.65 2.62 5.39
C ARG A 16 -16.24 1.65 4.36
N GLU A 17 -15.66 1.58 3.15
CA GLU A 17 -16.17 0.64 2.15
C GLU A 17 -15.85 -0.82 2.51
N LEU A 18 -14.67 -1.09 3.11
CA LEU A 18 -14.32 -2.43 3.58
C LEU A 18 -15.23 -2.90 4.72
N LEU A 19 -15.63 -2.02 5.63
CA LEU A 19 -16.57 -2.32 6.72
C LEU A 19 -17.96 -2.76 6.23
N ARG A 20 -18.32 -2.53 4.97
CA ARG A 20 -19.57 -3.07 4.39
C ARG A 20 -19.52 -4.59 4.23
N SER A 21 -18.33 -5.18 4.22
CA SER A 21 -18.15 -6.64 4.27
C SER A 21 -18.21 -7.14 5.70
N ARG A 22 -19.19 -8.01 6.00
CA ARG A 22 -19.39 -8.59 7.33
C ARG A 22 -18.14 -9.27 7.90
N HIS A 23 -17.34 -9.91 7.05
CA HIS A 23 -16.11 -10.58 7.49
C HIS A 23 -15.04 -9.58 7.92
N TYR A 24 -14.88 -8.50 7.16
CA TYR A 24 -13.92 -7.44 7.49
C TYR A 24 -14.33 -6.71 8.76
N GLU A 25 -15.60 -6.31 8.84
CA GLU A 25 -16.19 -5.67 10.03
C GLU A 25 -15.96 -6.52 11.29
N TYR A 26 -16.30 -7.80 11.24
CA TYR A 26 -16.15 -8.69 12.38
C TYR A 26 -14.68 -8.82 12.82
N ALA A 27 -13.76 -9.00 11.88
CA ALA A 27 -12.34 -9.07 12.18
C ALA A 27 -11.78 -7.75 12.74
N ARG A 28 -12.31 -6.59 12.31
CA ARG A 28 -11.99 -5.26 12.89
C ARG A 28 -12.51 -5.15 14.32
N LEU A 29 -13.75 -5.57 14.59
CA LEU A 29 -14.36 -5.55 15.93
C LEU A 29 -13.62 -6.46 16.92
N LEU A 30 -13.10 -7.59 16.46
CA LEU A 30 -12.28 -8.50 17.26
C LEU A 30 -10.83 -8.02 17.44
N GLY A 31 -10.43 -6.89 16.83
CA GLY A 31 -9.06 -6.38 16.88
C GLY A 31 -8.05 -7.20 16.08
N GLN A 32 -8.51 -8.14 15.25
CA GLN A 32 -7.66 -8.96 14.38
C GLN A 32 -7.14 -8.18 13.18
N LEU A 33 -7.88 -7.15 12.75
CA LEU A 33 -7.47 -6.23 11.69
C LEU A 33 -7.32 -4.79 12.22
N GLN A 34 -6.27 -4.12 11.76
CA GLN A 34 -6.05 -2.70 11.99
C GLN A 34 -6.69 -1.84 10.89
N VAL A 35 -6.84 -0.54 11.15
CA VAL A 35 -7.24 0.45 10.15
C VAL A 35 -6.28 0.36 8.95
N PRO A 36 -6.76 0.39 7.71
CA PRO A 36 -5.90 0.41 6.54
C PRO A 36 -5.01 1.65 6.53
N LYS A 37 -3.78 1.48 6.05
CA LYS A 37 -2.84 2.58 5.86
C LYS A 37 -2.63 2.80 4.37
N VAL A 38 -2.51 4.07 3.99
CA VAL A 38 -2.29 4.47 2.60
C VAL A 38 -0.95 5.16 2.51
N LEU A 39 -0.20 4.81 1.46
CA LEU A 39 1.04 5.48 1.09
C LEU A 39 0.87 5.98 -0.35
N ALA A 40 1.09 7.28 -0.55
CA ALA A 40 1.03 7.91 -1.86
C ALA A 40 2.35 8.61 -2.16
N SER A 41 2.94 8.31 -3.30
CA SER A 41 4.12 8.99 -3.82
C SER A 41 4.14 8.84 -5.34
N PRO A 42 4.52 9.89 -6.07
CA PRO A 42 4.67 9.81 -7.53
C PRO A 42 5.74 8.78 -7.96
N ASN A 43 6.66 8.43 -7.06
CA ASN A 43 7.79 7.53 -7.36
C ASN A 43 7.47 6.04 -7.16
N ILE A 44 6.27 5.69 -6.65
CA ILE A 44 5.90 4.28 -6.38
C ILE A 44 6.06 3.37 -7.60
N PRO A 45 5.60 3.74 -8.82
CA PRO A 45 5.74 2.88 -9.99
C PRO A 45 7.21 2.59 -10.33
N GLU A 46 8.08 3.60 -10.21
CA GLU A 46 9.51 3.48 -10.46
C GLU A 46 10.17 2.55 -9.43
N ILE A 47 9.90 2.73 -8.14
CA ILE A 47 10.43 1.87 -7.06
C ILE A 47 10.05 0.40 -7.27
N ILE A 48 8.78 0.13 -7.58
CA ILE A 48 8.30 -1.24 -7.82
C ILE A 48 8.99 -1.84 -9.04
N SER A 49 9.16 -1.05 -10.10
CA SER A 49 9.80 -1.49 -11.34
C SER A 49 11.26 -1.84 -11.10
N HIS A 50 12.02 -0.96 -10.45
CA HIS A 50 13.42 -1.20 -10.10
C HIS A 50 13.59 -2.42 -9.21
N TYR A 51 12.75 -2.56 -8.16
CA TYR A 51 12.79 -3.72 -7.28
C TYR A 51 12.53 -5.02 -8.03
N LYS A 52 11.50 -5.06 -8.89
CA LYS A 52 11.15 -6.26 -9.68
C LYS A 52 12.24 -6.62 -10.69
N ILE A 53 12.90 -5.64 -11.32
CA ILE A 53 14.04 -5.87 -12.20
C ILE A 53 15.22 -6.44 -11.40
N SER A 54 15.56 -5.85 -10.25
CA SER A 54 16.68 -6.32 -9.42
C SER A 54 16.43 -7.71 -8.84
N SER A 55 15.16 -8.09 -8.62
CA SER A 55 14.78 -9.43 -8.18
C SER A 55 14.71 -10.46 -9.32
N GLY A 56 15.19 -10.13 -10.52
CA GLY A 56 15.28 -11.03 -11.67
C GLY A 56 13.99 -11.20 -12.48
N LYS A 57 12.95 -10.37 -12.27
CA LYS A 57 11.76 -10.39 -13.15
C LYS A 57 12.08 -9.67 -14.46
N LYS A 58 11.65 -10.28 -15.58
CA LYS A 58 11.76 -9.66 -16.90
C LYS A 58 10.89 -8.41 -16.98
N TRP A 59 11.40 -7.37 -17.63
CA TRP A 59 10.72 -6.08 -17.76
C TRP A 59 9.30 -6.20 -18.36
N GLY A 60 9.11 -7.10 -19.33
CA GLY A 60 7.80 -7.38 -19.96
C GLY A 60 6.77 -8.06 -19.04
N ASP A 61 7.20 -8.61 -17.89
CA ASP A 61 6.34 -9.29 -16.91
C ASP A 61 6.01 -8.41 -15.70
N ILE A 62 6.46 -7.14 -15.69
CA ILE A 62 6.21 -6.20 -14.59
C ILE A 62 4.77 -5.69 -14.67
N LYS A 63 3.85 -6.37 -13.98
CA LYS A 63 2.48 -5.90 -13.76
C LYS A 63 2.36 -5.15 -12.43
N HIS A 64 1.51 -4.12 -12.41
CA HIS A 64 1.09 -3.47 -11.18
C HIS A 64 -0.06 -4.28 -10.59
N ASP A 65 0.22 -5.02 -9.52
CA ASP A 65 -0.77 -5.88 -8.89
C ASP A 65 -1.83 -5.02 -8.19
N VAL A 66 -3.10 -5.16 -8.58
CA VAL A 66 -4.22 -4.35 -8.04
C VAL A 66 -4.63 -4.81 -6.65
N LEU A 67 -4.44 -6.10 -6.35
CA LEU A 67 -4.70 -6.71 -5.05
C LEU A 67 -3.75 -7.90 -4.88
N VAL A 68 -3.10 -7.98 -3.72
CA VAL A 68 -2.24 -9.10 -3.34
C VAL A 68 -2.76 -9.73 -2.06
N ASN A 69 -2.75 -11.07 -2.01
CA ASN A 69 -3.13 -11.84 -0.83
C ASN A 69 -1.93 -12.42 -0.07
N GLN A 70 -0.71 -12.16 -0.57
CA GLN A 70 0.54 -12.46 0.09
C GLN A 70 1.10 -11.19 0.73
N PRO A 71 1.83 -11.29 1.85
CA PRO A 71 2.55 -10.17 2.41
C PRO A 71 3.46 -9.52 1.36
N ILE A 72 3.52 -8.19 1.36
CA ILE A 72 4.50 -7.46 0.56
C ILE A 72 5.92 -7.87 1.00
N ASP A 73 6.84 -7.96 0.05
CA ASP A 73 8.24 -8.19 0.38
C ASP A 73 8.76 -7.10 1.32
N SER A 74 9.52 -7.51 2.34
CA SER A 74 9.97 -6.61 3.40
C SER A 74 10.96 -5.54 2.91
N GLU A 75 11.79 -5.85 1.90
CA GLU A 75 12.73 -4.91 1.30
C GLU A 75 11.99 -3.89 0.44
N LEU A 76 11.03 -4.36 -0.37
CA LEU A 76 10.16 -3.48 -1.15
C LEU A 76 9.37 -2.54 -0.23
N LEU A 77 8.81 -3.05 0.87
CA LEU A 77 8.09 -2.22 1.83
C LEU A 77 9.00 -1.14 2.45
N LYS A 78 10.24 -1.47 2.80
CA LYS A 78 11.21 -0.49 3.31
C LYS A 78 11.48 0.61 2.28
N LEU A 79 11.70 0.26 1.01
CA LEU A 79 11.93 1.23 -0.07
C LEU A 79 10.74 2.19 -0.22
N LEU A 80 9.52 1.66 -0.21
CA LEU A 80 8.30 2.46 -0.30
C LEU A 80 8.14 3.40 0.91
N LEU A 81 8.43 2.93 2.12
CA LEU A 81 8.33 3.74 3.34
C LEU A 81 9.42 4.83 3.47
N GLN A 82 10.62 4.60 2.93
CA GLN A 82 11.70 5.59 2.92
C GLN A 82 11.34 6.79 2.03
N GLN A 83 10.68 6.54 0.90
CA GLN A 83 10.26 7.58 -0.04
C GLN A 83 9.09 8.41 0.49
N GLY A 84 8.26 7.85 1.37
CA GLY A 84 7.24 8.60 2.12
C GLY A 84 7.79 9.58 3.17
N LYS A 85 9.09 9.51 3.51
CA LYS A 85 9.74 10.39 4.50
C LYS A 85 10.68 11.44 3.90
N SER A 86 10.98 11.39 2.61
CA SER A 86 11.93 12.29 1.94
C SER A 86 11.22 13.53 1.37
N LYS A 87 10.56 14.31 2.23
CA LYS A 87 10.22 15.71 2.00
C LYS A 87 10.29 16.46 3.34
N ASN A 88 11.52 16.81 3.74
CA ASN A 88 11.83 17.94 4.62
C ASN A 88 12.95 18.72 3.95
#